data_AF-A0A7S2MPF9-F1
#
_entry.id   AF-A0A7S2MPF9-F1
#
_cell.length_a   1.000
_cell.length_b   1.000
_cell.length_c   1.000
_cell.angle_alpha   90.00
_cell.angle_beta   90.00
_cell.angle_gamma   90.00
#
_symmetry.space_group_name_H-M   'P 1'
#
loop_
_entity.id
_entity.type
_entity.pdbx_description
1 polymer ?
#
loop_
_entity_poly.entity_id
_entity_poly.type
_entity_poly.pdbx_seq_one_letter_code
_entity_poly.pdbx_strand_id
1 'polypeptide(L)'
;AKLRELHNSWTVLRPNVFVETLVTPASPFLGASEMKHALANTPIAMISIRDVAAVAARILISDAPKKNETLELSGPEAVKLAEVMGTCGIHVAPQSIDAHFSGVPSPVAEPMRAFFDACLNGDCAKVTADTERSLGEPPRRAADVFARELTRRALDSGDDVSGYNGRGVWTANYRKHLCFDEIRRKVFHCGCIK
;
A
#
# COMPACT_ATOMS: atom_id res chain seq x y z
N ALA A 1 -4.85 -17.18 -21.13
CA ALA A 1 -5.27 -18.25 -22.06
C ALA A 1 -6.35 -19.13 -21.42
N LYS A 2 -6.05 -19.89 -20.36
CA LYS A 2 -6.97 -20.87 -19.74
C LYS A 2 -8.37 -20.36 -19.32
N LEU A 3 -8.49 -19.13 -18.78
CA LEU A 3 -9.81 -18.60 -18.40
C LEU A 3 -10.73 -18.34 -19.60
N ARG A 4 -10.18 -18.09 -20.79
CA ARG A 4 -10.96 -17.84 -22.02
C ARG A 4 -11.60 -19.12 -22.59
N GLU A 5 -11.14 -20.29 -22.12
CA GLU A 5 -11.67 -21.60 -22.51
C GLU A 5 -12.85 -22.02 -21.63
N LEU A 6 -13.11 -21.31 -20.53
CA LEU A 6 -14.24 -21.57 -19.65
C LEU A 6 -15.55 -21.10 -20.30
N HIS A 7 -16.58 -21.93 -20.21
CA HIS A 7 -17.93 -21.62 -20.70
C HIS A 7 -18.71 -20.70 -19.75
N ASN A 8 -18.17 -20.44 -18.55
CA ASN A 8 -18.74 -19.56 -17.54
C ASN A 8 -18.18 -18.14 -17.69
N SER A 9 -19.00 -17.14 -17.34
CA SER A 9 -18.55 -15.76 -17.31
C SER A 9 -17.48 -15.53 -16.24
N TRP A 10 -16.43 -14.76 -16.59
CA TRP A 10 -15.28 -14.50 -15.73
C TRP A 10 -14.93 -13.02 -15.71
N THR A 11 -14.34 -12.55 -14.63
CA THR A 11 -13.74 -11.22 -14.56
C THR A 11 -12.40 -11.33 -13.86
N VAL A 12 -11.33 -10.84 -14.48
CA VAL A 12 -9.99 -10.85 -13.90
C VAL A 12 -9.74 -9.50 -13.24
N LEU A 13 -9.46 -9.49 -11.94
CA LEU A 13 -8.97 -8.29 -11.26
C LEU A 13 -7.45 -8.28 -11.34
N ARG A 14 -6.88 -7.29 -12.02
CA ARG A 14 -5.43 -7.10 -12.13
C ARG A 14 -5.02 -5.87 -11.32
N PRO A 15 -4.75 -6.03 -10.01
CA PRO A 15 -4.35 -4.93 -9.17
C PRO A 15 -2.92 -4.48 -9.45
N ASN A 16 -2.69 -3.18 -9.31
CA ASN A 16 -1.37 -2.58 -9.23
C ASN A 16 -0.75 -2.83 -7.82
N VAL A 17 0.40 -2.22 -7.53
CA VAL A 17 1.14 -2.40 -6.27
C VAL A 17 0.30 -2.06 -5.05
N PHE A 18 0.24 -2.95 -4.06
CA PHE A 18 -0.54 -2.69 -2.85
C PHE A 18 0.17 -1.72 -1.90
N VAL A 19 -0.55 -0.74 -1.37
CA VAL A 19 -0.05 0.16 -0.32
C VAL A 19 0.36 -0.64 0.92
N GLU A 20 -0.36 -1.71 1.22
CA GLU A 20 -0.11 -2.55 2.40
C GLU A 20 1.24 -3.28 2.35
N THR A 21 1.90 -3.38 1.17
CA THR A 21 3.28 -3.88 1.08
C THR A 21 4.26 -3.00 1.88
N LEU A 22 3.95 -1.70 2.02
CA LEU A 22 4.76 -0.71 2.72
C LEU A 22 4.70 -0.84 4.25
N VAL A 23 3.86 -1.71 4.78
CA VAL A 23 3.74 -1.90 6.22
C VAL A 23 3.96 -3.33 6.63
N THR A 24 4.27 -4.27 5.74
CA THR A 24 4.45 -5.70 6.10
C THR A 24 5.46 -5.92 7.23
N PRO A 25 5.39 -7.01 8.04
CA PRO A 25 6.40 -7.24 9.10
C PRO A 25 7.85 -7.35 8.56
N ALA A 26 8.01 -7.83 7.32
CA ALA A 26 9.29 -7.88 6.62
C ALA A 26 9.71 -6.52 6.03
N SER A 27 8.89 -5.49 6.22
CA SER A 27 9.12 -4.19 5.66
C SER A 27 10.26 -3.46 6.39
N PRO A 28 11.26 -2.94 5.66
CA PRO A 28 12.28 -2.07 6.25
C PRO A 28 11.72 -0.70 6.66
N PHE A 29 10.48 -0.39 6.31
CA PHE A 29 9.81 0.89 6.58
C PHE A 29 9.44 1.05 8.07
N LEU A 30 9.44 -0.04 8.82
CA LEU A 30 8.99 -0.10 10.21
C LEU A 30 10.10 0.28 11.19
N GLY A 31 9.97 1.45 11.84
CA GLY A 31 10.90 1.93 12.87
C GLY A 31 12.06 2.81 12.36
N ALA A 32 12.26 2.90 11.05
CA ALA A 32 13.26 3.79 10.46
C ALA A 32 12.73 5.24 10.34
N SER A 33 13.55 6.23 10.68
CA SER A 33 13.30 7.64 10.30
C SER A 33 13.85 7.96 8.92
N GLU A 34 14.84 7.19 8.46
CA GLU A 34 15.50 7.36 7.16
C GLU A 34 15.85 6.00 6.56
N MET A 35 15.78 5.90 5.23
CA MET A 35 16.21 4.71 4.50
C MET A 35 16.50 4.99 3.03
N LYS A 36 17.03 3.98 2.34
CA LYS A 36 17.23 4.01 0.88
C LYS A 36 16.31 3.00 0.19
N HIS A 37 15.72 3.35 -0.95
CA HIS A 37 14.89 2.42 -1.73
C HIS A 37 15.08 2.62 -3.25
N ALA A 38 15.12 1.54 -4.02
CA ALA A 38 15.32 1.66 -5.48
C ALA A 38 14.15 2.33 -6.19
N LEU A 39 12.94 2.16 -5.66
CA LEU A 39 11.71 2.79 -6.15
C LEU A 39 11.35 4.11 -5.44
N ALA A 40 12.28 4.73 -4.69
CA ALA A 40 11.99 5.90 -3.85
C ALA A 40 11.25 7.02 -4.62
N ASN A 41 11.71 7.31 -5.84
CA ASN A 41 11.22 8.39 -6.68
C ASN A 41 10.41 7.89 -7.90
N THR A 42 10.10 6.59 -7.95
CA THR A 42 9.38 6.00 -9.08
C THR A 42 7.87 6.22 -8.90
N PRO A 43 7.17 6.80 -9.89
CA PRO A 43 5.71 6.92 -9.84
C PRO A 43 5.03 5.55 -9.91
N ILE A 44 4.17 5.26 -8.95
CA ILE A 44 3.40 4.02 -8.86
C ILE A 44 1.96 4.34 -8.49
N ALA A 45 0.99 3.85 -9.26
CA ALA A 45 -0.44 4.03 -8.97
C ALA A 45 -0.93 3.00 -7.94
N MET A 46 -0.39 3.10 -6.72
CA MET A 46 -0.60 2.12 -5.64
C MET A 46 -2.07 2.01 -5.24
N ILE A 47 -2.56 0.79 -5.02
CA ILE A 47 -3.95 0.50 -4.67
C ILE A 47 -4.06 -0.10 -3.26
N SER A 48 -5.15 0.18 -2.53
CA SER A 48 -5.40 -0.52 -1.26
C SER A 48 -5.99 -1.92 -1.51
N ILE A 49 -5.55 -2.90 -0.72
CA ILE A 49 -6.19 -4.23 -0.70
C ILE A 49 -7.71 -4.14 -0.41
N ARG A 50 -8.14 -3.12 0.35
CA ARG A 50 -9.56 -2.90 0.68
C ARG A 50 -10.37 -2.42 -0.52
N ASP A 51 -9.78 -1.66 -1.43
CA ASP A 51 -10.43 -1.24 -2.67
C ASP A 51 -10.61 -2.43 -3.60
N VAL A 52 -9.57 -3.27 -3.75
CA VAL A 52 -9.65 -4.50 -4.54
C VAL A 52 -10.70 -5.46 -3.99
N ALA A 53 -10.76 -5.64 -2.67
CA ALA A 53 -11.79 -6.46 -2.03
C ALA A 53 -13.21 -5.89 -2.24
N ALA A 54 -13.37 -4.57 -2.18
CA ALA A 54 -14.65 -3.93 -2.44
C ALA A 54 -15.09 -4.07 -3.90
N VAL A 55 -14.16 -3.93 -4.86
CA VAL A 55 -14.43 -4.21 -6.28
C VAL A 55 -14.88 -5.66 -6.48
N ALA A 56 -14.14 -6.62 -5.90
CA ALA A 56 -14.48 -8.03 -5.97
C ALA A 56 -15.89 -8.30 -5.40
N ALA A 57 -16.18 -7.77 -4.21
CA ALA A 57 -17.48 -7.93 -3.57
C ALA A 57 -18.62 -7.38 -4.43
N ARG A 58 -18.46 -6.19 -4.99
CA ARG A 58 -19.46 -5.56 -5.86
C ARG A 58 -19.73 -6.35 -7.14
N ILE A 59 -18.68 -6.88 -7.78
CA ILE A 59 -18.82 -7.73 -8.96
C ILE A 59 -19.54 -9.04 -8.63
N LEU A 60 -19.27 -9.61 -7.45
CA LEU A 60 -19.88 -10.88 -7.03
C LEU A 60 -21.37 -10.75 -6.71
N ILE A 61 -21.82 -9.61 -6.19
CA ILE A 61 -23.23 -9.37 -5.81
C ILE A 61 -24.04 -8.59 -6.86
N SER A 62 -23.41 -8.14 -7.94
CA SER A 62 -24.09 -7.37 -8.98
C SER A 62 -24.96 -8.26 -9.86
N ASP A 63 -26.18 -7.82 -10.13
CA ASP A 63 -27.09 -8.42 -11.12
C ASP A 63 -26.69 -8.07 -12.56
N ALA A 64 -25.68 -7.19 -12.75
CA ALA A 64 -25.20 -6.85 -14.07
C ALA A 64 -24.57 -8.10 -14.75
N PRO A 65 -24.74 -8.26 -16.07
CA PRO A 65 -24.10 -9.36 -16.79
C PRO A 65 -22.59 -9.34 -16.56
N LYS A 66 -22.05 -10.42 -16.00
CA LYS A 66 -20.60 -10.61 -15.84
C LYS A 66 -19.96 -10.57 -17.23
N LYS A 67 -19.05 -9.61 -17.42
CA LYS A 67 -18.32 -9.44 -18.67
C LYS A 67 -17.01 -10.21 -18.57
N ASN A 68 -16.71 -10.98 -19.61
CA ASN A 68 -15.44 -11.68 -19.84
C ASN A 68 -14.30 -10.68 -20.05
N GLU A 69 -13.97 -9.92 -19.00
CA GLU A 69 -13.07 -8.77 -19.03
C GLU A 69 -11.99 -8.82 -17.95
N THR A 70 -10.92 -8.07 -18.21
CA THR A 70 -9.88 -7.79 -17.21
C THR A 70 -10.06 -6.35 -16.76
N LEU A 71 -10.19 -6.16 -15.45
CA LEU A 71 -10.21 -4.84 -14.81
C LEU A 71 -8.81 -4.54 -14.28
N GLU A 72 -8.23 -3.46 -14.78
CA GLU A 72 -6.94 -2.94 -14.37
C GLU A 72 -7.15 -2.06 -13.15
N LEU A 73 -6.80 -2.52 -11.95
CA LEU A 73 -7.13 -1.78 -10.73
C LEU A 73 -5.93 -0.98 -10.22
N SER A 74 -6.05 0.35 -10.23
CA SER A 74 -5.06 1.27 -9.64
C SER A 74 -5.63 2.09 -8.50
N GLY A 75 -4.74 2.75 -7.75
CA GLY A 75 -5.13 3.89 -6.91
C GLY A 75 -5.57 5.12 -7.72
N PRO A 76 -5.98 6.19 -7.03
CA PRO A 76 -6.45 7.43 -7.65
C PRO A 76 -5.35 8.26 -8.31
N GLU A 77 -4.09 8.07 -7.91
CA GLU A 77 -2.94 8.82 -8.42
C GLU A 77 -1.68 7.94 -8.50
N ALA A 78 -0.75 8.31 -9.38
CA ALA A 78 0.60 7.77 -9.36
C ALA A 78 1.46 8.57 -8.37
N VAL A 79 1.94 7.90 -7.32
CA VAL A 79 2.68 8.51 -6.21
C VAL A 79 4.11 8.00 -6.16
N LYS A 80 5.03 8.80 -5.60
CA LYS A 80 6.35 8.32 -5.26
C LYS A 80 6.36 7.78 -3.83
N LEU A 81 7.13 6.72 -3.60
CA LEU A 81 7.26 6.14 -2.26
C LEU A 81 7.74 7.17 -1.23
N ALA A 82 8.72 7.99 -1.60
CA ALA A 82 9.25 9.04 -0.73
C ALA A 82 8.19 10.08 -0.32
N GLU A 83 7.23 10.38 -1.20
CA GLU A 83 6.13 11.32 -0.92
C GLU A 83 5.12 10.70 0.04
N VAL A 84 4.69 9.46 -0.22
CA VAL A 84 3.75 8.72 0.64
C VAL A 84 4.31 8.58 2.06
N MET A 85 5.56 8.14 2.17
CA MET A 85 6.22 7.90 3.45
C MET A 85 6.58 9.20 4.18
N GLY A 86 6.93 10.25 3.44
CA GLY A 86 7.23 11.57 3.96
C GLY A 86 6.05 12.19 4.73
N THR A 87 4.81 11.85 4.39
CA THR A 87 3.62 12.29 5.15
C THR A 87 3.62 11.84 6.61
N CYS A 88 4.37 10.78 6.94
CA CYS A 88 4.51 10.22 8.28
C CYS A 88 5.90 10.49 8.89
N GLY A 89 6.71 11.38 8.28
CA GLY A 89 8.03 11.75 8.78
C GLY A 89 9.16 10.77 8.44
N ILE A 90 8.95 9.88 7.47
CA ILE A 90 9.98 8.92 7.04
C ILE A 90 10.66 9.41 5.77
N HIS A 91 11.97 9.63 5.84
CA HIS A 91 12.77 10.02 4.69
C HIS A 91 13.21 8.80 3.88
N VAL A 92 12.93 8.80 2.58
CA VAL A 92 13.33 7.73 1.66
C VAL A 92 14.21 8.31 0.56
N ALA A 93 15.51 8.04 0.64
CA ALA A 93 16.47 8.40 -0.39
C ALA A 93 16.49 7.35 -1.52
N PRO A 94 16.77 7.75 -2.77
CA PRO A 94 16.95 6.79 -3.86
C PRO A 94 18.25 5.98 -3.70
N GLN A 95 18.24 4.76 -4.23
CA GLN A 95 19.44 3.95 -4.45
C GLN A 95 19.31 3.15 -5.76
N SER A 96 20.40 2.53 -6.24
CA SER A 96 20.32 1.64 -7.39
C SER A 96 19.60 0.33 -7.04
N ILE A 97 19.04 -0.33 -8.05
CA ILE A 97 18.48 -1.68 -7.90
C ILE A 97 19.53 -2.69 -7.39
N ASP A 98 20.79 -2.52 -7.81
CA ASP A 98 21.89 -3.38 -7.36
C ASP A 98 22.23 -3.21 -5.89
N ALA A 99 22.25 -1.97 -5.40
CA ALA A 99 22.42 -1.71 -3.98
C ALA A 99 21.23 -2.25 -3.17
N HIS A 100 20.01 -2.12 -3.70
CA HIS A 100 18.79 -2.57 -3.01
C HIS A 100 18.76 -4.09 -2.77
N PHE A 101 19.22 -4.89 -3.72
CA PHE A 101 19.28 -6.35 -3.61
C PHE A 101 20.67 -6.88 -3.22
N SER A 102 21.57 -6.02 -2.76
CA SER A 102 22.89 -6.44 -2.30
C SER A 102 22.76 -7.41 -1.12
N GLY A 103 23.40 -8.58 -1.22
CA GLY A 103 23.33 -9.63 -0.20
C GLY A 103 22.07 -10.50 -0.22
N VAL A 104 21.14 -10.27 -1.16
CA VAL A 104 19.97 -11.14 -1.36
C VAL A 104 20.34 -12.25 -2.36
N PRO A 105 20.14 -13.55 -2.05
CA PRO A 105 20.43 -14.65 -2.97
C PRO A 105 19.64 -14.54 -4.28
N SER A 106 20.28 -14.84 -5.42
CA SER A 106 19.69 -14.67 -6.76
C SER A 106 18.31 -15.31 -6.96
N PRO A 107 18.05 -16.57 -6.51
CA PRO A 107 16.72 -17.17 -6.68
C PRO A 107 15.59 -16.40 -6.00
N VAL A 108 15.91 -15.57 -5.00
CA VAL A 108 14.96 -14.69 -4.30
C VAL A 108 14.96 -13.29 -4.94
N ALA A 109 16.13 -12.78 -5.33
CA ALA A 109 16.28 -11.43 -5.87
C ALA A 109 15.75 -11.28 -7.31
N GLU A 110 15.96 -12.27 -8.18
CA GLU A 110 15.65 -12.16 -9.62
C GLU A 110 14.17 -11.87 -9.93
N PRO A 111 13.19 -12.59 -9.33
CA PRO A 111 11.78 -12.27 -9.56
C PRO A 111 11.40 -10.86 -9.09
N MET A 112 11.97 -10.41 -7.96
CA MET A 112 11.73 -9.08 -7.43
C MET A 112 12.39 -8.00 -8.29
N ARG A 113 13.59 -8.27 -8.83
CA ARG A 113 14.28 -7.35 -9.74
C ARG A 113 13.48 -7.11 -11.01
N ALA A 114 12.94 -8.17 -11.62
CA ALA A 114 12.09 -8.03 -12.81
C ALA A 114 10.86 -7.14 -12.54
N PHE A 115 10.25 -7.27 -11.36
CA PHE A 115 9.17 -6.37 -10.95
C PHE A 115 9.63 -4.92 -10.73
N PHE A 116 10.79 -4.72 -10.08
CA PHE A 116 11.35 -3.37 -9.88
C PHE A 116 11.70 -2.71 -11.22
N ASP A 117 12.27 -3.45 -12.16
CA ASP A 117 12.58 -2.97 -13.50
C ASP A 117 11.31 -2.55 -14.25
N ALA A 118 10.23 -3.34 -14.17
CA ALA A 118 8.93 -2.97 -14.73
C ALA A 118 8.41 -1.64 -14.15
N CYS A 119 8.48 -1.47 -12.82
CA CYS A 119 8.08 -0.20 -12.22
C CYS A 119 8.99 0.96 -12.61
N LEU A 120 10.32 0.76 -12.69
CA LEU A 120 11.28 1.76 -13.15
C LEU A 120 11.03 2.19 -14.61
N ASN A 121 10.55 1.26 -15.45
CA ASN A 121 10.13 1.53 -16.83
C ASN A 121 8.77 2.24 -16.93
N GLY A 122 8.09 2.47 -15.81
CA GLY A 122 6.81 3.18 -15.75
C GLY A 122 5.58 2.28 -15.88
N ASP A 123 5.73 0.96 -15.95
CA ASP A 123 4.61 0.02 -16.12
C ASP A 123 3.63 0.09 -14.93
N CYS A 124 4.12 0.51 -13.77
CA CYS A 124 3.34 0.65 -12.54
C CYS A 124 2.70 2.05 -12.38
N ALA A 125 2.97 3.01 -13.26
CA ALA A 125 2.52 4.41 -13.12
C ALA A 125 1.09 4.67 -13.63
N LYS A 126 0.51 3.72 -14.39
CA LYS A 126 -0.80 3.92 -15.02
C LYS A 126 -1.92 4.00 -13.98
N VAL A 127 -2.60 5.14 -13.95
CA VAL A 127 -3.88 5.31 -13.27
C VAL A 127 -5.01 4.90 -14.22
N THR A 128 -5.99 4.16 -13.71
CA THR A 128 -7.13 3.65 -14.47
C THR A 128 -8.43 4.10 -13.81
N ALA A 129 -9.47 4.22 -14.63
CA ALA A 129 -10.80 4.51 -14.13
C ALA A 129 -11.59 3.23 -13.76
N ASP A 130 -11.02 2.03 -13.94
CA ASP A 130 -11.73 0.76 -13.67
C ASP A 130 -12.03 0.60 -12.18
N THR A 131 -11.11 1.00 -11.31
CA THR A 131 -11.32 0.97 -9.85
C THR A 131 -12.46 1.90 -9.47
N GLU A 132 -12.41 3.18 -9.89
CA GLU A 132 -13.44 4.18 -9.58
C GLU A 132 -14.80 3.78 -10.14
N ARG A 133 -14.88 3.34 -11.40
CA ARG A 133 -16.15 2.90 -11.99
C ARG A 133 -16.76 1.71 -11.26
N SER A 134 -15.92 0.79 -10.78
CA SER A 134 -16.37 -0.38 -10.02
C SER A 134 -16.81 0.01 -8.60
N LEU A 135 -16.15 0.99 -7.98
CA LEU A 135 -16.47 1.51 -6.66
C LEU A 135 -17.54 2.61 -6.65
N GLY A 136 -17.87 3.23 -7.78
CA GLY A 136 -18.77 4.40 -7.82
C GLY A 136 -18.28 5.61 -7.01
N GLU A 137 -17.05 5.56 -6.51
CA GLU A 137 -16.38 6.59 -5.73
C GLU A 137 -14.85 6.47 -5.97
N PRO A 138 -14.09 7.57 -5.79
CA PRO A 138 -12.64 7.53 -5.96
C PRO A 138 -11.99 6.47 -5.03
N PRO A 139 -10.98 5.70 -5.52
CA PRO A 139 -10.25 4.77 -4.68
C PRO A 139 -9.47 5.50 -3.58
N ARG A 140 -9.04 4.78 -2.54
CA ARG A 140 -8.33 5.37 -1.41
C ARG A 140 -6.94 5.84 -1.84
N ARG A 141 -6.54 7.01 -1.37
CA ARG A 141 -5.20 7.57 -1.61
C ARG A 141 -4.15 6.78 -0.84
N ALA A 142 -2.99 6.58 -1.46
CA ALA A 142 -1.91 5.79 -0.88
C ALA A 142 -1.39 6.36 0.45
N ALA A 143 -1.25 7.69 0.55
CA ALA A 143 -0.84 8.36 1.78
C ALA A 143 -1.80 8.09 2.95
N ASP A 144 -3.11 8.20 2.71
CA ASP A 144 -4.13 8.00 3.74
C ASP A 144 -4.16 6.53 4.22
N VAL A 145 -4.04 5.58 3.28
CA VAL A 145 -3.96 4.15 3.59
C VAL A 145 -2.71 3.85 4.40
N PHE A 146 -1.55 4.38 3.99
CA PHE A 146 -0.29 4.18 4.68
C PHE A 146 -0.32 4.71 6.12
N ALA A 147 -0.75 5.95 6.32
CA ALA A 147 -0.89 6.57 7.64
C ALA A 147 -1.85 5.78 8.55
N ARG A 148 -2.98 5.31 7.99
CA ARG A 148 -3.94 4.48 8.72
C ARG A 148 -3.32 3.15 9.17
N GLU A 149 -2.63 2.44 8.27
CA GLU A 149 -2.04 1.14 8.60
C GLU A 149 -0.86 1.25 9.58
N LEU A 150 -0.05 2.31 9.50
CA LEU A 150 0.95 2.61 10.52
C LEU A 150 0.30 2.82 11.89
N THR A 151 -0.78 3.61 11.94
CA THR A 151 -1.54 3.87 13.18
C THR A 151 -2.11 2.57 13.74
N ARG A 152 -2.74 1.74 12.89
CA ARG A 152 -3.30 0.45 13.30
C ARG A 152 -2.24 -0.45 13.93
N ARG A 153 -1.05 -0.53 13.33
CA ARG A 153 0.05 -1.34 13.86
C ARG A 153 0.63 -0.81 15.17
N ALA A 154 0.72 0.52 15.32
CA ALA A 154 1.13 1.13 16.57
C ALA A 154 0.16 0.79 17.72
N LEU A 155 -1.14 0.69 17.43
CA LEU A 155 -2.17 0.27 18.40
C LEU A 155 -2.08 -1.24 18.69
N ASP A 156 -1.94 -2.09 17.67
CA ASP A 156 -1.83 -3.55 17.82
C ASP A 156 -0.59 -3.97 18.64
N SER A 157 0.44 -3.13 18.68
CA SER A 157 1.69 -3.40 19.39
C SER A 157 1.57 -3.23 20.92
N GLY A 158 0.49 -2.63 21.44
CA GLY A 158 0.28 -2.43 22.89
C GLY A 158 1.41 -1.67 23.61
N ASP A 159 1.36 -1.63 24.95
CA ASP A 159 2.49 -1.24 25.81
C ASP A 159 3.50 -2.40 26.02
N ASP A 160 3.29 -3.55 25.37
CA ASP A 160 4.02 -4.79 25.63
C ASP A 160 5.26 -4.90 24.73
N VAL A 161 6.40 -4.61 25.33
CA VAL A 161 7.73 -4.55 24.71
C VAL A 161 8.32 -5.95 24.59
N SER A 162 7.78 -6.81 23.72
CA SER A 162 8.55 -7.94 23.19
C SER A 162 7.93 -8.50 21.91
N GLY A 163 8.59 -8.31 20.76
CA GLY A 163 8.04 -8.85 19.51
C GLY A 163 8.76 -8.44 18.23
N TYR A 164 10.08 -8.69 18.18
CA TYR A 164 10.92 -9.13 17.06
C TYR A 164 12.29 -8.43 17.11
N ASN A 165 13.26 -9.23 17.48
CA ASN A 165 14.68 -9.02 17.68
C ASN A 165 15.40 -8.75 16.36
N GLY A 166 16.01 -7.57 16.23
CA GLY A 166 16.96 -7.33 15.14
C GLY A 166 17.64 -5.97 15.11
N ARG A 167 16.90 -4.86 15.30
CA ARG A 167 17.43 -3.49 15.50
C ARG A 167 16.28 -2.46 15.55
N GLY A 168 15.95 -1.98 16.74
CA GLY A 168 15.66 -0.55 16.96
C GLY A 168 14.21 -0.03 16.93
N VAL A 169 13.61 0.05 18.13
CA VAL A 169 12.77 1.13 18.69
C VAL A 169 11.51 1.59 17.93
N TRP A 170 10.35 1.12 18.40
CA TRP A 170 9.03 1.49 17.88
C TRP A 170 8.33 2.66 18.61
N THR A 171 8.78 3.09 19.80
CA THR A 171 7.88 3.86 20.69
C THR A 171 8.21 5.33 20.92
N ALA A 172 9.38 5.84 20.51
CA ALA A 172 9.78 7.21 20.87
C ALA A 172 9.59 8.27 19.77
N ASN A 173 9.87 7.95 18.50
CA ASN A 173 9.93 8.97 17.45
C ASN A 173 8.55 9.30 16.82
N TYR A 174 7.65 8.33 16.69
CA TYR A 174 6.37 8.57 16.01
C TYR A 174 5.31 9.26 16.88
N ARG A 175 5.35 9.10 18.21
CA ARG A 175 4.41 9.80 19.12
C ARG A 175 4.49 11.33 18.98
N LYS A 176 5.61 11.88 18.52
CA LYS A 176 5.79 13.33 18.32
C LYS A 176 5.33 13.85 16.95
N HIS A 177 5.23 12.98 15.94
CA HIS A 177 4.90 13.36 14.56
C HIS A 177 3.51 12.92 14.12
N LEU A 178 2.88 12.04 14.90
CA LEU A 178 1.48 11.70 14.75
C LEU A 178 0.62 12.90 15.19
N CYS A 179 -0.26 13.37 14.31
CA CYS A 179 -1.30 14.37 14.58
C CYS A 179 -2.41 13.82 15.52
N PHE A 180 -2.00 13.13 16.59
CA PHE A 180 -2.87 12.43 17.52
C PHE A 180 -3.64 13.39 18.43
N ASP A 181 -3.07 14.55 18.73
CA ASP A 181 -3.70 15.53 19.63
C ASP A 181 -4.95 16.18 19.03
N GLU A 182 -5.04 16.29 17.70
CA GLU A 182 -6.20 16.90 17.03
C GLU A 182 -7.37 15.91 16.89
N ILE A 183 -7.07 14.62 16.66
CA ILE A 183 -8.07 13.56 16.56
C ILE A 183 -8.67 13.24 17.94
N ARG A 184 -7.85 13.22 19.01
CA ARG A 184 -8.36 13.06 20.38
C ARG A 184 -9.30 14.19 20.80
N ARG A 185 -8.99 15.44 20.45
CA ARG A 185 -9.89 16.57 20.74
C ARG A 185 -11.24 16.44 20.03
N LYS A 186 -11.26 15.98 18.77
CA LYS A 186 -12.51 15.82 18.01
C LYS A 186 -13.35 14.61 18.48
N VAL A 187 -12.72 13.53 18.92
CA VAL A 187 -13.43 12.32 19.38
C VAL A 187 -13.98 12.49 20.82
N PHE A 188 -13.31 13.26 21.69
CA PHE A 188 -13.76 13.46 23.07
C PHE A 188 -14.70 14.66 23.29
N HIS A 189 -14.96 15.51 22.27
CA HIS A 189 -15.90 16.64 22.40
C HIS A 189 -17.35 16.31 22.05
N CYS A 190 -17.65 15.07 21.65
CA CYS A 190 -19.01 14.64 21.36
C CYS A 190 -19.38 13.47 22.29
N GLY A 191 -19.72 13.77 23.54
CA GLY A 191 -20.07 12.72 24.50
C GLY A 191 -20.18 13.15 25.96
N CYS A 192 -20.93 14.21 26.25
CA CYS A 192 -21.55 14.38 27.57
C CYS A 192 -23.07 14.36 27.37
N ILE A 193 -23.66 13.17 27.39
CA ILE A 193 -25.09 13.00 27.67
C ILE A 193 -25.15 12.55 29.13
N LYS A 194 -25.71 13.42 29.97
CA LYS A 194 -26.25 13.07 31.29
C LYS A 194 -27.60 12.39 31.10
#